data_AF-A0A7L2H4D4-F1
#
_entry.id   AF-A0A7L2H4D4-F1
#
_cell.length_a   1.000
_cell.length_b   1.000
_cell.length_c   1.000
_cell.angle_alpha   90.00
_cell.angle_beta   90.00
_cell.angle_gamma   90.00
#
_symmetry.space_group_name_H-M   'P 1'
#
loop_
_entity.id
_entity.type
_entity.pdbx_description
1 polymer ?
#
loop_
_entity_poly.entity_id
_entity_poly.type
_entity_poly.pdbx_seq_one_letter_code
_entity_poly.pdbx_strand_id
1 'polypeptide(L)'
;RSACGRRRGGLAWVSGEPELRLLLGLLAEAAAGPAPSLFWVGLKRNASTCTDAGQPLRGFSWDGAGGGVAPREVPVALGRWVKEPLRSCLTARCAGLHLAAAAAPGSGPTWGWKE
;
A
#
# COMPACT_ATOMS: atom_id res chain seq x y z
N ARG A 1 -8.43 -4.19 -8.78
CA ARG A 1 -9.64 -4.69 -8.10
C ARG A 1 -10.38 -5.75 -8.93
N SER A 2 -10.99 -5.40 -10.06
CA SER A 2 -11.86 -6.34 -10.81
C SER A 2 -11.13 -7.61 -11.26
N ALA A 3 -9.85 -7.50 -11.65
CA ALA A 3 -9.03 -8.66 -12.00
C ALA A 3 -8.83 -9.64 -10.84
N CYS A 4 -8.60 -9.14 -9.62
CA CYS A 4 -8.51 -9.97 -8.41
C CYS A 4 -9.85 -10.62 -8.08
N GLY A 5 -10.95 -9.85 -8.18
CA GLY A 5 -12.30 -10.36 -7.92
C GLY A 5 -12.70 -11.50 -8.85
N ARG A 6 -12.32 -11.44 -10.14
CA ARG A 6 -12.52 -12.54 -11.10
C ARG A 6 -11.79 -13.83 -10.69
N ARG A 7 -10.74 -13.73 -9.88
CA ARG A 7 -9.96 -14.86 -9.34
C ARG A 7 -10.39 -15.23 -7.91
N ARG A 8 -11.57 -14.78 -7.46
CA ARG A 8 -12.09 -14.98 -6.09
C ARG A 8 -11.17 -14.43 -5.00
N GLY A 9 -10.41 -13.38 -5.32
CA GLY A 9 -9.51 -12.70 -4.37
C GLY A 9 -9.76 -11.20 -4.29
N GLY A 10 -9.06 -10.55 -3.36
CA GLY A 10 -9.02 -9.10 -3.18
C GLY A 10 -7.71 -8.48 -3.68
N LEU A 11 -7.64 -7.15 -3.66
CA LEU A 11 -6.33 -6.49 -3.66
C LEU A 11 -5.65 -6.78 -2.31
N ALA A 12 -4.34 -6.97 -2.31
CA ALA A 12 -3.60 -7.29 -1.10
C ALA A 12 -3.70 -6.17 -0.04
N TRP A 13 -3.67 -6.55 1.22
CA TRP A 13 -3.50 -5.67 2.38
C TRP A 13 -2.42 -6.26 3.29
N VAL A 14 -1.88 -5.49 4.22
CA VAL A 14 -0.88 -5.97 5.18
C VAL A 14 -1.26 -5.60 6.62
N SER A 15 -1.11 -6.57 7.52
CA SER A 15 -1.38 -6.46 8.96
C SER A 15 -0.25 -5.85 9.76
N GLY A 16 0.98 -5.92 9.25
CA GLY A 16 2.15 -5.42 9.95
C GLY A 16 3.43 -5.52 9.13
N GLU A 17 4.53 -5.10 9.75
CA GLU A 17 5.84 -5.11 9.10
C GLU A 17 6.33 -6.50 8.65
N PRO A 18 6.12 -7.61 9.40
CA PRO A 18 6.58 -8.92 8.96
C PRO A 18 5.95 -9.34 7.62
N GLU A 19 4.63 -9.17 7.49
CA GLU A 19 3.90 -9.46 6.26
C GLU A 19 4.32 -8.52 5.13
N LEU A 20 4.53 -7.24 5.43
CA LEU A 20 5.04 -6.29 4.44
C LEU A 20 6.43 -6.70 3.93
N ARG A 21 7.35 -7.14 4.79
CA ARG A 21 8.70 -7.58 4.36
C ARG A 21 8.62 -8.76 3.38
N LEU A 22 7.74 -9.72 3.64
CA LEU A 22 7.51 -10.86 2.73
C LEU A 22 6.94 -10.39 1.39
N LEU A 23 5.93 -9.51 1.43
CA LEU A 23 5.33 -8.93 0.22
C LEU A 23 6.35 -8.16 -0.62
N LEU A 24 7.21 -7.36 0.02
CA LEU A 24 8.28 -6.61 -0.66
C LEU A 24 9.27 -7.54 -1.37
N GLY A 25 9.65 -8.65 -0.75
CA GLY A 25 10.53 -9.66 -1.37
C GLY A 25 9.90 -10.27 -2.62
N LEU A 26 8.64 -10.73 -2.52
CA LEU A 26 7.91 -11.31 -3.65
C LEU A 26 7.73 -10.31 -4.81
N LEU A 27 7.45 -9.04 -4.50
CA LEU A 27 7.27 -8.02 -5.53
C LEU A 27 8.60 -7.57 -6.16
N ALA A 28 9.71 -7.62 -5.42
CA ALA A 28 11.04 -7.37 -5.97
C ALA A 28 11.44 -8.42 -7.00
N GLU A 29 11.08 -9.70 -6.78
CA GLU A 29 11.27 -10.77 -7.77
C GLU A 29 10.35 -10.62 -8.98
N ALA A 30 9.10 -10.18 -8.76
CA ALA A 30 8.13 -9.98 -9.83
C ALA A 30 8.37 -8.70 -10.67
N ALA A 31 9.08 -7.70 -10.11
CA ALA A 31 9.42 -6.48 -10.80
C ALA A 31 10.48 -6.77 -11.87
N ALA A 32 10.08 -6.74 -13.14
CA ALA A 32 10.98 -6.95 -14.26
C ALA A 32 11.87 -5.70 -14.48
N GLY A 33 13.06 -5.71 -13.90
CA GLY A 33 14.14 -4.78 -14.24
C GLY A 33 14.40 -3.64 -13.23
N PRO A 34 15.32 -2.72 -13.57
CA PRO A 34 15.84 -1.72 -12.63
C PRO A 34 14.91 -0.53 -12.40
N ALA A 35 13.70 -0.54 -12.97
CA ALA A 35 12.77 0.59 -12.90
C ALA A 35 11.92 0.55 -11.61
N PRO A 36 11.57 1.71 -11.04
CA PRO A 36 10.63 1.76 -9.94
C PRO A 36 9.27 1.18 -10.39
N SER A 37 8.69 0.36 -9.53
CA SER A 37 7.44 -0.35 -9.80
C SER A 37 6.35 0.09 -8.83
N LEU A 38 5.12 0.26 -9.34
CA LEU A 38 3.94 0.60 -8.56
C LEU A 38 2.94 -0.56 -8.60
N PHE A 39 2.63 -1.12 -7.44
CA PHE A 39 1.68 -2.21 -7.30
C PHE A 39 0.42 -1.74 -6.58
N TRP A 40 -0.73 -1.85 -7.23
CA TRP A 40 -2.01 -1.51 -6.60
C TRP A 40 -2.34 -2.48 -5.46
N VAL A 41 -2.62 -1.94 -4.29
CA VAL A 41 -3.05 -2.67 -3.08
C VAL A 41 -4.45 -2.21 -2.67
N GLY A 42 -5.03 -2.86 -1.66
CA GLY A 42 -6.36 -2.54 -1.13
C GLY A 42 -6.41 -1.24 -0.33
N LEU A 43 -5.43 -0.35 -0.43
CA LEU A 43 -5.35 0.87 0.38
C LEU A 43 -6.18 1.99 -0.25
N LYS A 44 -7.20 2.47 0.46
CA LYS A 44 -8.17 3.45 -0.05
C LYS A 44 -8.58 4.46 1.02
N ARG A 45 -8.74 5.72 0.63
CA ARG A 45 -9.49 6.73 1.39
C ARG A 45 -10.83 6.97 0.72
N ASN A 46 -11.92 6.84 1.45
CA ASN A 46 -13.26 7.10 0.90
C ASN A 46 -13.52 8.60 0.77
N ALA A 47 -14.47 8.98 -0.08
CA ALA A 47 -15.06 10.31 0.00
C ALA A 47 -15.63 10.50 1.42
N SER A 48 -15.65 11.74 1.90
CA SER A 48 -15.92 12.16 3.29
C SER A 48 -14.90 11.76 4.36
N THR A 49 -13.91 10.91 4.05
CA THR A 49 -12.78 10.65 4.97
C THR A 49 -11.65 11.63 4.72
N CYS A 50 -11.34 12.46 5.71
CA CYS A 50 -10.27 13.46 5.64
C CYS A 50 -8.88 12.84 5.70
N THR A 51 -7.93 13.48 5.02
CA THR A 51 -6.50 13.25 5.27
C THR A 51 -6.17 13.68 6.70
N ASP A 52 -5.61 12.79 7.50
CA ASP A 52 -5.23 13.05 8.89
C ASP A 52 -3.76 12.69 9.14
N ALA A 53 -2.92 13.70 9.33
CA ALA A 53 -1.49 13.52 9.59
C ALA A 53 -1.20 12.79 10.92
N GLY A 54 -2.14 12.79 11.86
CA GLY A 54 -2.05 12.04 13.12
C GLY A 54 -2.25 10.53 12.96
N GLN A 55 -2.80 10.09 11.82
CA GLN A 55 -3.03 8.66 11.54
C GLN A 55 -1.89 8.08 10.68
N PRO A 56 -1.42 6.84 10.95
CA PRO A 56 -0.34 6.20 10.20
C PRO A 56 -0.57 6.23 8.68
N LEU A 57 -1.78 5.89 8.24
CA LEU A 57 -2.14 5.84 6.82
C LEU A 57 -2.88 7.09 6.32
N ARG A 58 -2.83 8.22 7.04
CA ARG A 58 -3.39 9.49 6.55
C ARG A 58 -4.87 9.43 6.17
N GLY A 59 -5.66 8.68 6.93
CA GLY A 59 -7.09 8.45 6.66
C GLY A 59 -7.38 7.40 5.58
N PHE A 60 -6.36 6.79 4.97
CA PHE A 60 -6.57 5.59 4.16
C PHE A 60 -6.77 4.37 5.06
N SER A 61 -7.58 3.43 4.59
CA SER A 61 -7.83 2.15 5.22
C SER A 61 -7.74 1.01 4.21
N TRP A 62 -7.54 -0.19 4.72
CA TRP A 62 -7.54 -1.40 3.92
C TRP A 62 -8.97 -1.79 3.53
N ASP A 63 -9.15 -2.07 2.24
CA ASP A 63 -10.39 -2.63 1.73
C ASP A 63 -10.37 -4.15 1.89
N GLY A 64 -11.17 -4.65 2.83
CA GLY A 64 -11.34 -6.09 3.09
C GLY A 64 -12.17 -6.83 2.05
N ALA A 65 -12.62 -6.18 0.98
CA ALA A 65 -13.38 -6.85 -0.07
C ALA A 65 -12.52 -7.92 -0.79
N GLY A 66 -12.82 -9.19 -0.53
CA GLY A 66 -12.33 -10.32 -1.33
C GLY A 66 -11.26 -11.20 -0.66
N GLY A 67 -10.98 -11.06 0.63
CA GLY A 67 -10.10 -11.99 1.34
C GLY A 67 -9.76 -11.53 2.76
N GLY A 68 -10.29 -12.24 3.75
CA GLY A 68 -10.00 -12.03 5.18
C GLY A 68 -10.60 -10.74 5.78
N VAL A 69 -10.42 -10.59 7.09
CA VAL A 69 -10.77 -9.37 7.82
C VAL A 69 -9.54 -8.47 7.84
N ALA A 70 -9.59 -7.37 7.10
CA ALA A 70 -8.52 -6.39 7.10
C ALA A 70 -8.31 -5.83 8.53
N PRO A 71 -7.05 -5.54 8.91
CA PRO A 71 -6.73 -5.06 10.25
C PRO A 71 -7.40 -3.70 10.50
N ARG A 72 -8.03 -3.56 11.68
CA ARG A 72 -8.65 -2.29 12.10
C ARG A 72 -7.61 -1.29 12.56
N GLU A 73 -6.57 -1.78 13.22
CA GLU A 73 -5.46 -0.97 13.71
C GLU A 73 -4.26 -1.16 12.79
N VAL A 74 -3.60 -0.06 12.48
CA VAL A 74 -2.44 -0.07 11.60
C VAL A 74 -1.22 0.40 12.38
N PRO A 75 -0.15 -0.40 12.48
CA PRO A 75 1.08 0.00 13.13
C PRO A 75 1.67 1.28 12.52
N VAL A 76 2.23 2.16 13.37
CA VAL A 76 2.90 3.41 12.94
C VAL A 76 3.99 3.15 11.90
N ALA A 77 4.70 2.02 12.00
CA ALA A 77 5.74 1.61 11.06
C ALA A 77 5.24 1.44 9.61
N LEU A 78 3.94 1.22 9.42
CA LEU A 78 3.33 1.18 8.09
C LEU A 78 3.01 2.58 7.54
N GLY A 79 3.21 3.67 8.29
CA GLY A 79 2.88 5.03 7.87
C GLY A 79 3.90 5.69 6.92
N ARG A 80 4.56 4.91 6.06
CA ARG A 80 5.60 5.40 5.14
C ARG A 80 5.03 5.76 3.78
N TRP A 81 5.04 7.04 3.44
CA TRP A 81 4.58 7.56 2.15
C TRP A 81 5.77 8.06 1.32
N VAL A 82 5.75 7.82 0.00
CA VAL A 82 6.75 8.39 -0.92
C VAL A 82 6.64 9.91 -0.97
N LYS A 83 5.40 10.41 -0.95
CA LYS A 83 5.03 11.81 -0.83
C LYS A 83 3.77 11.90 0.02
N GLU A 84 3.66 12.95 0.82
CA GLU A 84 2.47 13.19 1.63
C GLU A 84 1.21 13.21 0.74
N PRO A 85 0.15 12.46 1.09
CA PRO A 85 -1.12 12.44 0.36
C PRO A 85 -1.75 13.82 0.21
N LEU A 86 -2.58 13.97 -0.80
CA LEU A 86 -3.36 15.19 -1.00
C LEU A 86 -4.27 15.39 0.22
N ARG A 87 -4.19 16.58 0.84
CA ARG A 87 -5.10 17.00 1.92
C ARG A 87 -6.49 17.28 1.35
N SER A 88 -7.37 16.27 1.37
CA SER A 88 -8.71 16.35 0.80
C SER A 88 -9.65 15.32 1.45
N CYS A 89 -10.93 15.67 1.56
CA CYS A 89 -12.00 14.77 2.01
C CYS A 89 -13.12 14.61 0.98
N LEU A 90 -13.00 15.25 -0.19
CA LEU A 90 -14.11 15.37 -1.14
C LEU A 90 -14.18 14.20 -2.13
N THR A 91 -13.02 13.61 -2.43
CA THR A 91 -12.89 12.56 -3.46
C THR A 91 -12.29 11.31 -2.85
N ALA A 92 -12.78 10.14 -3.26
CA ALA A 92 -12.10 8.89 -2.95
C ALA A 92 -10.73 8.83 -3.62
N ARG A 93 -9.75 8.24 -2.93
CA ARG A 93 -8.36 8.07 -3.39
C ARG A 93 -7.90 6.64 -3.12
N CYS A 94 -7.08 6.11 -4.00
CA CYS A 94 -6.45 4.80 -3.85
C CYS A 94 -4.95 5.00 -3.71
N ALA A 95 -4.27 4.05 -3.10
CA ALA A 95 -2.82 4.06 -3.03
C ALA A 95 -2.23 2.72 -3.49
N GLY A 96 -1.04 2.79 -4.05
CA GLY A 96 -0.21 1.64 -4.39
C GLY A 96 1.04 1.55 -3.54
N LEU A 97 1.62 0.36 -3.49
CA LEU A 97 2.95 0.12 -2.95
C LEU A 97 3.97 0.47 -4.03
N HIS A 98 4.73 1.53 -3.79
CA HIS A 98 5.83 1.93 -4.66
C HIS A 98 7.12 1.25 -4.16
N LEU A 99 7.76 0.50 -5.05
CA LEU A 99 9.11 -0.02 -4.90
C LEU A 99 10.05 0.86 -5.71
N ALA A 100 11.03 1.47 -5.05
CA ALA A 100 12.10 2.18 -5.75
C ALA A 100 12.97 1.19 -6.53
N ALA A 101 13.66 1.71 -7.55
CA ALA A 101 14.74 0.99 -8.22
C ALA A 101 15.71 0.42 -7.18
N ALA A 102 16.28 -0.76 -7.45
CA ALA A 102 17.29 -1.37 -6.60
C ALA A 102 18.41 -0.35 -6.33
N ALA A 103 18.52 0.10 -5.09
CA ALA A 103 19.69 0.83 -4.64
C ALA A 103 20.86 -0.16 -4.54
N ALA A 104 22.08 0.36 -4.36
CA ALA A 104 23.34 -0.40 -4.38
C ALA A 104 23.24 -1.78 -3.68
N PRO A 105 23.98 -2.80 -4.18
CA PRO A 105 23.92 -4.16 -3.65
C PRO A 105 24.13 -4.15 -2.12
N GLY A 106 23.15 -4.68 -1.39
CA GLY A 106 23.13 -4.71 0.08
C GLY A 106 22.15 -3.73 0.75
N SER A 107 21.57 -2.79 0.01
CA SER A 107 20.45 -1.98 0.50
C SER A 107 19.12 -2.67 0.21
N GLY A 108 18.30 -2.92 1.23
CA GLY A 108 16.97 -3.50 1.07
C GLY A 108 16.05 -2.64 0.19
N PRO A 109 14.95 -3.19 -0.35
CA PRO A 109 14.06 -2.43 -1.23
C PRO A 109 13.50 -1.20 -0.52
N THR A 110 13.76 -0.03 -1.11
CA THR A 110 13.19 1.24 -0.64
C THR A 110 11.74 1.30 -1.08
N TRP A 111 10.81 1.41 -0.13
CA TRP A 111 9.38 1.34 -0.40
C TRP A 111 8.61 2.53 0.18
N GLY A 112 7.39 2.75 -0.28
CA GLY A 112 6.43 3.67 0.35
C GLY A 112 5.07 3.60 -0.32
N TRP A 113 4.04 4.10 0.36
CA TRP A 113 2.73 4.28 -0.26
C TRP A 113 2.75 5.47 -1.21
N LYS A 114 2.07 5.33 -2.35
CA LYS A 114 1.89 6.37 -3.34
C LYS A 114 0.41 6.48 -3.70
N GLU A 115 -0.18 7.64 -3.45
CA GLU A 115 -1.51 8.04 -3.93
C GLU A 115 -1.51 8.22 -5.45
#